data_AF-A0AAF0LJD9-F1
#
_entry.id   AF-A0AAF0LJD9-F1
#
_cell.length_a   1.000
_cell.length_b   1.000
_cell.length_c   1.000
_cell.angle_alpha   90.00
_cell.angle_beta   90.00
_cell.angle_gamma   90.00
#
_symmetry.space_group_name_H-M   'P 1'
#
loop_
_entity.id
_entity.type
_entity.pdbx_description
1 polymer ?
#
loop_
_entity_poly.entity_id
_entity_poly.type
_entity_poly.pdbx_seq_one_letter_code
_entity_poly.pdbx_strand_id
1 'polypeptide(L)'
;MKAVVGDTVIAEAPEEDLIKIEGNWYFPPSSVKTELFTESPTQYHCPWKGDTQYFTVNVDGQALQDRAWSYPTPIPSSFDRVGKDYSGYVAFWKDVQVVD
;
A
#
# COMPACT_ATOMS: atom_id res chain seq x y z
N MET A 1 -1.58 10.97 -9.07
CA MET A 1 -2.42 9.89 -8.54
C MET A 1 -2.63 10.05 -7.06
N LYS A 2 -3.84 9.75 -6.60
CA LYS A 2 -4.28 9.87 -5.20
C LYS A 2 -5.00 8.60 -4.78
N ALA A 3 -4.69 8.10 -3.58
CA ALA A 3 -5.49 7.12 -2.88
C ALA A 3 -6.44 7.85 -1.91
N VAL A 4 -7.74 7.58 -1.99
CA VAL A 4 -8.78 8.37 -1.33
C VAL A 4 -9.79 7.46 -0.61
N VAL A 5 -10.16 7.86 0.60
CA VAL A 5 -11.28 7.31 1.39
C VAL A 5 -12.27 8.44 1.64
N GLY A 6 -13.46 8.37 1.03
CA GLY A 6 -14.40 9.49 1.03
C GLY A 6 -13.78 10.72 0.35
N ASP A 7 -13.64 11.81 1.09
CA ASP A 7 -12.96 13.04 0.64
C ASP A 7 -11.51 13.15 1.15
N THR A 8 -11.04 12.16 1.92
CA THR A 8 -9.71 12.18 2.54
C THR A 8 -8.69 11.49 1.65
N VAL A 9 -7.72 12.27 1.17
CA VAL A 9 -6.51 11.73 0.50
C VAL A 9 -5.60 11.11 1.54
N ILE A 10 -5.31 9.80 1.40
CA ILE A 10 -4.46 9.03 2.33
C ILE A 10 -3.07 8.75 1.76
N ALA A 11 -2.90 8.85 0.45
CA ALA A 11 -1.59 8.87 -0.22
C ALA A 11 -1.67 9.66 -1.54
N GLU A 12 -0.59 10.34 -1.91
CA GLU A 12 -0.52 11.13 -3.15
C GLU A 12 0.90 11.18 -3.71
N ALA A 13 1.06 10.76 -4.97
CA ALA A 13 2.33 10.85 -5.68
C ALA A 13 2.13 10.95 -7.21
N PRO A 14 3.15 11.44 -7.93
CA PRO A 14 3.23 11.33 -9.39
C PRO A 14 3.13 9.87 -9.85
N GLU A 15 2.43 9.58 -10.95
CA GLU A 15 2.28 8.21 -11.47
C GLU A 15 3.64 7.54 -11.74
N GLU A 16 4.64 8.31 -12.17
CA GLU A 16 6.01 7.84 -12.43
C GLU A 16 6.74 7.30 -11.19
N ASP A 17 6.33 7.70 -9.98
CA ASP A 17 6.88 7.20 -8.73
C ASP A 17 6.21 5.90 -8.28
N LEU A 18 5.03 5.60 -8.82
CA LEU A 18 4.25 4.43 -8.46
C LEU A 18 4.70 3.18 -9.23
N ILE A 19 4.35 2.03 -8.67
CA ILE A 19 4.60 0.72 -9.30
C ILE A 19 3.27 0.00 -9.46
N LYS A 20 3.04 -0.61 -10.63
CA LYS A 20 1.85 -1.45 -10.85
C LYS A 20 2.19 -2.92 -10.73
N ILE A 21 1.66 -3.59 -9.71
CA ILE A 21 1.89 -5.02 -9.46
C ILE A 21 0.55 -5.74 -9.39
N GLU A 22 0.34 -6.69 -10.31
CA GLU A 22 -0.88 -7.53 -10.36
C GLU A 22 -2.18 -6.70 -10.34
N GLY A 23 -2.17 -5.57 -11.05
CA GLY A 23 -3.32 -4.67 -11.17
C GLY A 23 -3.45 -3.62 -10.05
N ASN A 24 -2.65 -3.72 -8.98
CA ASN A 24 -2.67 -2.77 -7.87
C ASN A 24 -1.58 -1.71 -8.05
N TRP A 25 -1.91 -0.48 -7.67
CA TRP A 25 -0.96 0.62 -7.59
C TRP A 25 -0.30 0.66 -6.23
N TYR A 26 1.03 0.67 -6.23
CA TYR A 26 1.88 0.73 -5.05
C TYR A 26 2.49 2.12 -4.95
N PHE A 27 2.17 2.82 -3.87
CA PHE A 27 2.65 4.16 -3.55
C PHE A 27 3.95 4.08 -2.74
N PRO A 28 4.94 4.95 -3.01
CA PRO A 28 6.15 4.99 -2.20
C PRO A 28 5.81 5.37 -0.75
N PRO A 29 6.53 4.83 0.25
CA PRO A 29 6.22 5.07 1.67
C PRO A 29 6.23 6.55 2.05
N SER A 30 7.06 7.37 1.39
CA SER A 30 7.12 8.82 1.60
C SER A 30 5.87 9.58 1.15
N SER A 31 5.03 8.98 0.31
CA SER A 31 3.79 9.58 -0.20
C SER A 31 2.56 9.22 0.64
N VAL A 32 2.71 8.34 1.63
CA VAL A 32 1.62 7.82 2.45
C VAL A 32 1.52 8.64 3.74
N LYS A 33 0.31 9.06 4.09
CA LYS A 33 0.02 9.77 5.35
C LYS A 33 -0.02 8.79 6.52
N THR A 34 1.14 8.37 7.00
CA THR A 34 1.29 7.31 8.01
C THR A 34 0.55 7.60 9.32
N GLU A 35 0.25 8.85 9.62
CA GLU A 35 -0.58 9.26 10.77
C GLU A 35 -2.02 8.73 10.70
N LEU A 36 -2.51 8.38 9.51
CA LEU A 36 -3.82 7.77 9.29
C LEU A 36 -3.78 6.23 9.37
N PHE A 37 -2.63 5.62 9.64
CA PHE A 37 -2.43 4.18 9.52
C PHE A 37 -2.00 3.60 10.85
N THR A 38 -2.55 2.44 11.19
CA THR A 38 -2.09 1.63 12.31
C THR A 38 -1.81 0.22 11.82
N GLU A 39 -0.73 -0.38 12.31
CA GLU A 39 -0.38 -1.77 11.97
C GLU A 39 -1.52 -2.71 12.39
N SER A 40 -1.92 -3.57 11.46
CA SER A 40 -2.86 -4.65 11.73
C SER A 40 -2.12 -5.92 12.15
N PRO A 41 -2.66 -6.72 13.08
CA PRO A 41 -2.08 -8.01 13.46
C PRO A 41 -2.30 -9.10 12.39
N THR A 42 -3.01 -8.82 11.29
CA THR A 42 -3.27 -9.78 10.22
C THR A 42 -1.97 -10.28 9.61
N GLN A 43 -1.75 -11.59 9.65
CA GLN A 43 -0.57 -12.24 9.09
C GLN A 43 -0.89 -12.85 7.73
N TYR A 44 -0.03 -12.60 6.75
CA TYR A 44 -0.09 -13.24 5.44
C TYR A 44 1.30 -13.34 4.83
N HIS A 45 1.57 -14.50 4.21
CA HIS A 45 2.79 -14.75 3.48
C HIS A 45 2.48 -15.00 2.00
N CYS A 46 3.07 -14.20 1.12
CA CYS A 46 3.01 -14.42 -0.32
C CYS A 46 4.27 -15.19 -0.76
N PRO A 47 4.14 -16.34 -1.45
CA PRO A 47 5.29 -17.20 -1.79
C PRO A 47 6.40 -16.51 -2.58
N TRP A 48 6.09 -15.45 -3.32
CA TRP A 48 7.04 -14.75 -4.16
C TRP A 48 7.34 -13.33 -3.72
N LYS A 49 6.48 -12.71 -2.91
CA LYS A 49 6.70 -11.35 -2.39
C LYS A 49 7.21 -11.34 -0.95
N GLY A 50 6.98 -12.37 -0.15
CA GLY A 50 7.35 -12.43 1.26
C GLY A 50 6.20 -12.07 2.21
N ASP A 51 6.56 -11.68 3.44
CA ASP A 51 5.61 -11.33 4.49
C ASP A 51 4.96 -9.98 4.24
N THR A 52 3.65 -9.91 4.51
CA THR A 52 2.83 -8.73 4.31
C THR A 52 2.55 -8.05 5.64
N GLN A 53 2.72 -6.73 5.69
CA GLN A 53 2.17 -5.91 6.76
C GLN A 53 0.86 -5.29 6.28
N TYR A 54 -0.25 -5.65 6.91
CA TYR A 54 -1.53 -4.96 6.70
C TYR A 54 -1.64 -3.74 7.61
N PHE A 55 -2.42 -2.75 7.17
CA PHE A 55 -2.71 -1.56 7.96
C PHE A 55 -4.21 -1.32 8.03
N THR A 56 -4.64 -0.91 9.22
CA THR A 56 -5.95 -0.28 9.43
C THR A 56 -5.84 1.19 9.04
N VAL A 57 -6.74 1.66 8.18
CA VAL A 57 -6.82 3.05 7.75
C VAL A 57 -7.85 3.77 8.62
N ASN A 58 -7.42 4.82 9.32
CA ASN A 58 -8.22 5.59 10.27
C ASN A 58 -8.60 6.94 9.66
N VAL A 59 -9.86 7.08 9.28
CA VAL A 59 -10.39 8.29 8.61
C VAL A 59 -11.76 8.62 9.19
N ASP A 60 -12.01 9.89 9.49
CA ASP A 60 -13.30 10.40 9.99
C ASP A 60 -13.88 9.63 11.20
N GLY A 61 -12.99 9.20 12.10
CA GLY A 61 -13.37 8.42 13.29
C GLY A 61 -13.72 6.96 13.02
N GLN A 62 -13.54 6.48 11.79
CA GLN A 62 -13.72 5.08 11.40
C GLN A 62 -12.37 4.38 11.27
N ALA A 63 -12.31 3.14 11.77
CA ALA A 63 -11.17 2.25 11.61
C ALA A 63 -11.49 1.23 10.51
N LEU A 64 -10.89 1.40 9.33
CA LEU A 64 -11.05 0.52 8.19
C LEU A 64 -9.96 -0.54 8.20
N GLN A 65 -10.27 -1.69 8.79
CA GLN A 65 -9.30 -2.77 8.98
C GLN A 65 -8.80 -3.35 7.64
N ASP A 66 -7.49 -3.59 7.58
CA ASP A 66 -6.79 -4.25 6.47
C ASP A 66 -7.02 -3.59 5.09
N ARG A 67 -7.18 -2.26 5.07
CA ARG A 67 -7.42 -1.49 3.83
C ARG A 67 -6.19 -1.02 3.11
N ALA A 68 -5.03 -1.23 3.71
CA ALA A 68 -3.77 -1.08 3.01
C ALA A 68 -2.85 -2.23 3.37
N TRP A 69 -1.88 -2.51 2.49
CA TRP A 69 -0.84 -3.49 2.75
C TRP A 69 0.49 -3.07 2.14
N SER A 70 1.56 -3.57 2.73
CA SER A 70 2.93 -3.40 2.26
C SER A 70 3.70 -4.71 2.38
N TYR A 71 4.78 -4.82 1.61
CA TYR A 71 5.82 -5.83 1.79
C TYR A 71 7.07 -5.10 2.30
N PRO A 72 7.33 -5.05 3.62
CA PRO A 72 8.45 -4.29 4.18
C PRO A 72 9.80 -4.89 3.81
N THR A 73 9.86 -6.21 3.71
CA THR A 73 11.07 -6.98 3.35
C THR A 73 10.74 -7.97 2.24
N PRO A 74 10.53 -7.51 0.99
CA PRO A 74 10.20 -8.39 -0.10
C PRO A 74 11.30 -9.42 -0.37
N ILE A 75 10.93 -10.59 -0.90
CA ILE A 75 11.92 -11.58 -1.33
C ILE A 75 12.76 -10.97 -2.48
N PRO A 76 14.10 -11.03 -2.47
CA PRO A 76 14.92 -10.36 -3.48
C PRO A 76 14.59 -10.70 -4.94
N SER A 77 14.21 -11.95 -5.23
CA SER A 77 13.80 -12.36 -6.59
C SER A 77 12.50 -11.71 -7.08
N SER A 78 11.71 -11.11 -6.17
CA SER A 78 10.54 -10.32 -6.55
C SER A 78 10.92 -9.03 -7.27
N PHE A 79 12.08 -8.44 -6.94
CA PHE A 79 12.57 -7.22 -7.60
C PHE A 79 12.89 -7.48 -9.07
N ASP A 80 13.41 -8.66 -9.41
CA ASP A 80 13.64 -9.06 -10.80
C ASP A 80 12.33 -9.15 -11.59
N ARG A 81 11.26 -9.62 -10.94
CA ARG A 81 9.93 -9.74 -11.56
C ARG A 81 9.22 -8.38 -11.72
N VAL A 82 9.42 -7.48 -10.77
CA VAL A 82 8.78 -6.15 -10.74
C VAL A 82 9.60 -5.11 -11.51
N GLY A 83 10.92 -5.29 -11.62
CA GLY A 83 11.87 -4.39 -12.26
C GLY A 83 12.38 -3.25 -11.36
N LYS A 84 11.95 -3.21 -10.09
CA LYS A 84 12.33 -2.17 -9.11
C LYS A 84 12.18 -2.70 -7.69
N ASP A 85 12.98 -2.16 -6.77
CA ASP A 85 12.75 -2.33 -5.34
C ASP A 85 11.45 -1.60 -4.92
N TYR A 86 10.52 -2.35 -4.34
CA TYR A 86 9.23 -1.86 -3.86
C TYR A 86 9.06 -2.07 -2.35
N SER A 87 10.16 -2.30 -1.62
CA SER A 87 10.16 -2.47 -0.17
C SER A 87 9.44 -1.30 0.51
N GLY A 88 8.45 -1.61 1.34
CA GLY A 88 7.69 -0.60 2.07
C GLY A 88 6.68 0.18 1.22
N TYR A 89 6.56 -0.07 -0.08
CA TYR A 89 5.50 0.55 -0.87
C TYR A 89 4.13 0.03 -0.41
N VAL A 90 3.12 0.88 -0.49
CA VAL A 90 1.79 0.63 0.06
C VAL A 90 0.76 0.55 -1.07
N ALA A 91 -0.01 -0.52 -1.09
CA ALA A 91 -1.17 -0.67 -1.96
C ALA A 91 -2.46 -0.74 -1.12
N PHE A 92 -3.60 -0.57 -1.79
CA PHE A 92 -4.87 -0.33 -1.13
C PHE A 92 -5.97 -1.27 -1.59
N TRP A 93 -6.88 -1.59 -0.68
CA TRP A 93 -8.02 -2.48 -0.97
C TRP A 93 -9.07 -1.74 -1.80
N LYS A 94 -9.99 -2.50 -2.39
CA LYS A 94 -10.94 -2.03 -3.41
C LYS A 94 -11.88 -0.88 -2.99
N ASP A 95 -12.05 -0.63 -1.70
CA ASP A 95 -12.86 0.47 -1.17
C ASP A 95 -12.07 1.76 -0.93
N VAL A 96 -10.74 1.71 -1.06
CA VAL A 96 -9.90 2.90 -1.26
C VAL A 96 -9.84 3.18 -2.76
N GLN A 97 -10.25 4.37 -3.18
CA GLN A 97 -10.24 4.74 -4.58
C GLN A 97 -8.85 5.26 -4.97
N VAL A 98 -8.27 4.69 -6.01
CA VAL A 98 -7.05 5.23 -6.63
C VAL A 98 -7.45 5.94 -7.91
N VAL A 99 -7.22 7.25 -7.95
CA VAL A 99 -7.59 8.16 -9.05
C VAL A 99 -6.37 8.96 -9.50
N ASP A 100 -6.41 9.53 -10.71
CA ASP A 100 -5.30 10.31 -11.26
C ASP A 100 -5.14 11.68 -10.59
#